data_AF-I3W7D9-F1
#
_entry.id   AF-I3W7D9-F1
#
_cell.length_a   1.000
_cell.length_b   1.000
_cell.length_c   1.000
_cell.angle_alpha   90.00
_cell.angle_beta   90.00
_cell.angle_gamma   90.00
#
_symmetry.space_group_name_H-M   'P 1'
#
loop_
_entity.id
_entity.type
_entity.pdbx_description
1 polymer ?
#
loop_
_entity_poly.entity_id
_entity_poly.type
_entity_poly.pdbx_seq_one_letter_code
_entity_poly.pdbx_strand_id
1 'polypeptide(L)'
;ECCVGRLGGSSPPSYTTNKFPSEYVPTVFDNYAVTVMIGGEPYTLGLFDTAGQEDYDRLRPLSYPETDVFLVCFSVVSPSSFENVKEKWVPEITHHCPKTPFLLVGTQIDLRDDPSTIEKLAKNKQKPITPETAE
;
A
#
# COMPACT_ATOMS: atom_id res chain seq x y z
N GLU A 1 4.87 -2.41 -1.23
CA GLU A 1 3.81 -3.31 -0.73
C GLU A 1 2.52 -2.91 -1.41
N CYS A 2 1.62 -3.84 -1.72
CA CYS A 2 0.35 -3.51 -2.34
C CYS A 2 -0.77 -3.74 -1.33
N CYS A 3 -1.49 -2.70 -0.97
CA CYS A 3 -2.68 -2.79 -0.13
C CYS A 3 -3.93 -2.76 -1.03
N VAL A 4 -4.90 -3.63 -0.75
CA VAL A 4 -6.13 -3.75 -1.53
C VAL A 4 -7.24 -2.99 -0.79
N GLY A 5 -7.94 -2.08 -1.46
CA GLY A 5 -9.00 -1.25 -0.86
C GLY A 5 -10.38 -1.57 -1.41
N ARG A 6 -11.33 -1.89 -0.54
CA ARG A 6 -12.74 -2.08 -0.88
C ARG A 6 -13.60 -1.02 -0.22
N LEU A 7 -14.41 -0.30 -1.00
CA LEU A 7 -15.37 0.70 -0.52
C LEU A 7 -16.76 0.05 -0.51
N GLY A 8 -17.07 -0.66 0.58
CA GLY A 8 -18.36 -1.31 0.74
C GLY A 8 -19.44 -0.35 1.24
N GLY A 9 -20.50 -0.17 0.47
CA GLY A 9 -21.77 0.32 1.01
C GLY A 9 -22.40 -0.75 1.91
N SER A 10 -22.41 -0.50 3.22
CA SER A 10 -23.10 -1.27 4.28
C SER A 10 -22.76 -2.77 4.43
N SER A 11 -21.71 -3.09 5.20
CA SER A 11 -21.65 -4.22 6.19
C SER A 11 -20.25 -4.29 6.86
N PRO A 12 -20.12 -4.56 8.18
CA PRO A 12 -18.82 -4.61 8.88
C PRO A 12 -18.24 -6.04 8.96
N PRO A 13 -16.90 -6.19 9.06
CA PRO A 13 -16.37 -6.60 10.36
C PRO A 13 -15.08 -5.89 10.82
N SER A 14 -15.02 -5.74 12.14
CA SER A 14 -13.88 -5.70 13.08
C SER A 14 -12.76 -4.64 13.01
N TYR A 15 -12.73 -3.87 14.12
CA TYR A 15 -11.60 -3.42 14.95
C TYR A 15 -10.37 -2.80 14.28
N THR A 16 -10.26 -1.47 14.39
CA THR A 16 -9.00 -0.73 14.31
C THR A 16 -8.54 -0.34 15.72
N THR A 17 -7.37 -0.83 16.14
CA THR A 17 -6.63 -0.23 17.25
C THR A 17 -5.68 0.83 16.71
N ASN A 18 -5.77 2.04 17.28
CA ASN A 18 -4.95 3.20 16.94
C ASN A 18 -3.51 3.07 17.49
N LYS A 19 -2.82 1.97 17.18
CA LYS A 19 -1.47 1.65 17.68
C LYS A 19 -0.58 1.16 16.55
N PHE A 20 0.57 1.80 16.39
CA PHE A 20 1.66 1.28 15.54
C PHE A 20 2.32 0.10 16.27
N PRO A 21 2.45 -1.08 15.63
CA PRO A 21 3.23 -2.17 16.19
C PRO A 21 4.71 -1.75 16.26
N SER A 22 5.35 -1.98 17.41
CA SER A 22 6.76 -1.64 17.64
C SER A 22 7.74 -2.57 16.93
N GLU A 23 7.25 -3.69 16.40
CA GLU A 23 8.01 -4.68 15.64
C GLU A 23 7.31 -4.94 14.30
N TYR A 24 8.11 -5.04 13.24
CA TYR A 24 7.61 -5.40 11.92
C TYR A 24 7.26 -6.88 11.90
N VAL A 25 5.96 -7.18 11.88
CA VAL A 25 5.43 -8.54 11.67
C VAL A 25 4.93 -8.60 10.23
N PRO A 26 5.49 -9.47 9.36
CA PRO A 26 5.03 -9.61 7.99
C PRO A 26 3.54 -10.01 7.94
N THR A 27 2.70 -9.19 7.30
CA THR A 27 1.28 -9.46 7.18
C THR A 27 1.04 -10.64 6.24
N VAL A 28 0.29 -11.65 6.71
CA VAL A 28 -0.22 -12.73 5.85
C VAL A 28 -1.52 -12.28 5.19
N PHE A 29 -2.44 -11.71 5.98
CA PHE A 29 -3.66 -11.04 5.55
C PHE A 29 -4.29 -10.30 6.74
N ASP A 30 -4.51 -9.00 6.66
CA ASP A 30 -5.26 -8.23 7.67
C ASP A 30 -6.42 -7.47 7.04
N ASN A 31 -7.58 -7.49 7.71
CA ASN A 31 -8.78 -6.77 7.30
C ASN A 31 -9.03 -5.62 8.28
N TYR A 32 -8.94 -4.37 7.82
CA TYR A 32 -9.30 -3.20 8.61
C TYR A 32 -10.52 -2.51 8.02
N ALA A 33 -11.58 -2.31 8.81
CA ALA A 33 -12.73 -1.51 8.40
C ALA A 33 -12.73 -0.15 9.10
N VAL A 34 -12.80 0.94 8.34
CA VAL A 34 -12.93 2.31 8.84
C VAL A 34 -14.12 2.98 8.19
N THR A 35 -14.99 3.61 8.98
CA THR A 35 -16.03 4.48 8.44
C THR A 35 -15.50 5.92 8.34
N VAL A 36 -15.54 6.48 7.13
CA VAL A 36 -15.14 7.85 6.81
C VAL A 36 -16.34 8.65 6.34
N MET A 37 -16.40 9.94 6.71
CA MET A 37 -17.45 10.85 6.25
C MET A 37 -16.97 11.59 4.99
N ILE A 38 -17.66 11.42 3.87
CA ILE A 38 -17.36 12.12 2.61
C ILE A 38 -18.60 12.90 2.20
N GLY A 39 -18.50 14.24 2.19
CA GLY A 39 -19.64 15.10 1.85
C GLY A 39 -20.82 15.01 2.83
N GLY A 40 -20.59 14.56 4.07
CA GLY A 40 -21.64 14.35 5.07
C GLY A 40 -22.28 12.96 5.03
N GLU A 41 -21.89 12.10 4.08
CA GLU A 41 -22.36 10.72 3.98
C GLU A 41 -21.30 9.74 4.53
N PRO A 42 -21.69 8.70 5.30
CA PRO A 42 -20.77 7.71 5.82
C PRO A 42 -20.41 6.64 4.78
N TYR A 43 -19.12 6.39 4.58
CA TYR A 43 -18.59 5.34 3.72
C TYR A 43 -17.71 4.39 4.53
N THR A 44 -17.84 3.08 4.33
CA THR A 44 -16.97 2.08 4.97
C THR A 44 -15.87 1.66 4.02
N LEU A 45 -14.63 1.94 4.41
CA LEU A 45 -13.42 1.49 3.75
C LEU A 45 -12.92 0.20 4.43
N GLY A 46 -12.96 -0.90 3.69
CA GLY A 46 -12.23 -2.12 4.02
C GLY A 46 -10.84 -2.09 3.40
N LEU A 47 -9.80 -2.15 4.22
CA LEU A 47 -8.41 -2.28 3.82
C LEU A 47 -8.00 -3.73 4.01
N PHE A 48 -7.47 -4.32 2.96
CA PHE A 48 -6.96 -5.68 2.92
C PHE A 48 -5.46 -5.56 2.68
N ASP A 49 -4.69 -5.72 3.75
CA ASP A 49 -3.23 -5.70 3.64
C ASP A 49 -2.74 -7.05 3.12
N THR A 50 -1.92 -7.03 2.06
CA THR A 50 -1.48 -8.25 1.39
C THR A 50 0.04 -8.38 1.45
N ALA A 51 0.51 -9.61 1.68
CA ALA A 51 1.93 -9.89 1.75
C ALA A 51 2.66 -9.43 0.47
N GLY A 52 3.65 -8.55 0.64
CA GLY A 52 4.51 -8.08 -0.44
C GLY A 52 5.55 -9.12 -0.92
N GLN A 53 5.68 -10.23 -0.21
CA GLN A 53 6.67 -11.29 -0.47
C GLN A 53 6.28 -12.14 -1.67
N GLU A 54 7.28 -12.59 -2.43
CA GLU A 54 7.10 -13.41 -3.63
C GLU A 54 6.44 -14.77 -3.35
N ASP A 55 6.66 -15.32 -2.15
CA ASP A 55 6.06 -16.58 -1.72
C ASP A 55 4.51 -16.55 -1.75
N TYR A 56 3.91 -15.35 -1.71
CA TYR A 56 2.47 -15.15 -1.75
C TYR A 56 1.94 -14.69 -3.12
N ASP A 57 2.77 -14.59 -4.15
CA ASP A 57 2.38 -14.09 -5.48
C ASP A 57 1.22 -14.86 -6.11
N ARG A 58 1.08 -16.15 -5.80
CA ARG A 58 -0.03 -16.99 -6.30
C ARG A 58 -1.32 -16.84 -5.48
N LEU A 59 -1.20 -16.46 -4.21
CA LEU A 59 -2.33 -16.36 -3.28
C LEU A 59 -2.93 -14.96 -3.28
N ARG A 60 -2.09 -13.93 -3.45
CA ARG A 60 -2.49 -12.52 -3.45
C ARG A 60 -3.65 -12.21 -4.41
N PRO A 61 -3.64 -12.69 -5.68
CA PRO A 61 -4.72 -12.39 -6.62
C PRO A 61 -6.09 -12.93 -6.22
N LEU A 62 -6.15 -13.91 -5.31
CA LEU A 62 -7.41 -14.42 -4.78
C LEU A 62 -8.19 -13.37 -3.97
N SER A 63 -7.50 -12.31 -3.53
CA SER A 63 -8.10 -11.21 -2.75
C SER A 63 -8.57 -10.04 -3.62
N TYR A 64 -8.28 -10.05 -4.92
CA TYR A 64 -8.59 -8.96 -5.84
C TYR A 64 -10.06 -8.87 -6.32
N PRO A 65 -10.84 -9.97 -6.42
CA PRO A 65 -12.23 -9.88 -6.83
C PRO A 65 -13.02 -8.86 -6.00
N GLU A 66 -13.86 -8.07 -6.68
CA GLU A 66 -14.72 -7.06 -6.06
C GLU A 66 -13.96 -5.90 -5.36
N THR A 67 -12.69 -5.68 -5.72
CA THR A 67 -11.93 -4.50 -5.30
C THR A 67 -12.39 -3.25 -6.05
N ASP A 68 -12.67 -2.19 -5.32
CA ASP A 68 -13.08 -0.89 -5.87
C ASP A 68 -11.88 0.00 -6.22
N VAL A 69 -10.80 -0.07 -5.42
CA VAL A 69 -9.57 0.68 -5.65
C VAL A 69 -8.36 -0.03 -5.05
N PHE A 70 -7.23 -0.05 -5.76
CA PHE A 70 -5.96 -0.52 -5.19
C PHE A 70 -5.15 0.63 -4.60
N LEU A 71 -4.47 0.40 -3.47
CA LEU A 71 -3.46 1.31 -2.94
C LEU A 71 -2.08 0.67 -3.16
N VAL A 72 -1.36 1.16 -4.17
CA VAL A 72 -0.02 0.67 -4.48
C VAL A 72 0.97 1.50 -3.69
N CYS A 73 1.55 0.90 -2.64
CA CYS A 73 2.41 1.59 -1.69
C CYS A 73 3.89 1.34 -1.99
N PHE A 74 4.69 2.40 -1.95
CA PHE A 74 6.14 2.32 -1.98
C PHE A 74 6.72 3.18 -0.85
N SER A 75 7.88 2.80 -0.35
CA SER A 75 8.61 3.59 0.62
C SER A 75 9.44 4.66 -0.08
N VAL A 76 9.31 5.92 0.35
CA VAL A 76 10.07 7.01 -0.24
C VAL A 76 11.57 6.91 0.07
N VAL A 77 11.96 6.08 1.03
CA VAL A 77 13.35 5.81 1.38
C VAL A 77 13.84 4.44 0.92
N SER A 78 13.05 3.77 0.07
CA SER A 78 13.44 2.51 -0.58
C SER A 78 13.17 2.61 -2.09
N PRO A 79 14.14 3.08 -2.89
CA PRO A 79 13.96 3.24 -4.34
C PRO A 79 13.55 1.96 -5.08
N SER A 80 14.05 0.79 -4.63
CA SER A 80 13.65 -0.49 -5.20
C SER A 80 12.15 -0.79 -5.00
N SER A 81 11.57 -0.33 -3.89
CA SER A 81 10.12 -0.48 -3.67
C SER A 81 9.30 0.35 -4.65
N PHE A 82 9.83 1.48 -5.12
CA PHE A 82 9.21 2.32 -6.16
C PHE A 82 9.38 1.68 -7.55
N GLU A 83 10.54 1.10 -7.85
CA GLU A 83 10.75 0.35 -9.09
C GLU A 83 9.75 -0.82 -9.21
N ASN A 84 9.54 -1.56 -8.11
CA ASN A 84 8.57 -2.66 -8.04
C ASN A 84 7.13 -2.23 -8.36
N VAL A 85 6.76 -0.95 -8.21
CA VAL A 85 5.45 -0.45 -8.63
C VAL A 85 5.24 -0.70 -10.13
N LYS A 86 6.22 -0.32 -10.94
CA LYS A 86 6.15 -0.42 -12.40
C LYS A 86 6.42 -1.84 -12.88
N GLU A 87 7.34 -2.55 -12.22
CA GLU A 87 7.80 -3.87 -12.68
C GLU A 87 6.90 -5.01 -12.22
N LYS A 88 6.24 -4.86 -11.07
CA LYS A 88 5.46 -5.94 -10.44
C LYS A 88 4.01 -5.54 -10.17
N TRP A 89 3.79 -4.52 -9.34
CA TRP A 89 2.46 -4.26 -8.76
C TRP A 89 1.44 -3.80 -9.80
N VAL A 90 1.78 -2.80 -10.62
CA VAL A 90 0.88 -2.30 -11.66
C VAL A 90 0.59 -3.37 -12.72
N PRO A 91 1.59 -4.10 -13.26
CA PRO A 91 1.33 -5.22 -14.17
C PRO A 91 0.41 -6.31 -13.58
N GLU A 92 0.64 -6.71 -12.32
CA GLU A 92 -0.16 -7.74 -11.64
C GLU A 92 -1.62 -7.30 -11.47
N ILE A 93 -1.85 -6.08 -10.96
CA ILE A 93 -3.19 -5.49 -10.83
C ILE A 93 -3.86 -5.37 -12.19
N THR A 94 -3.16 -4.87 -13.20
CA THR A 94 -3.72 -4.67 -14.54
C THR A 94 -4.06 -6.01 -15.20
N HIS A 95 -3.31 -7.07 -14.92
CA HIS A 95 -3.57 -8.42 -15.42
C HIS A 95 -4.87 -9.01 -14.83
N HIS A 96 -5.07 -8.88 -13.52
CA HIS A 96 -6.21 -9.48 -12.83
C HIS A 96 -7.46 -8.58 -12.77
N CYS A 97 -7.29 -7.26 -12.70
CA CYS A 97 -8.33 -6.26 -12.51
C CYS A 97 -8.14 -5.05 -13.45
N PRO A 98 -8.23 -5.23 -14.78
CA PRO A 98 -7.87 -4.20 -15.77
C PRO A 98 -8.74 -2.93 -15.72
N LYS A 99 -9.91 -2.96 -15.05
CA LYS A 99 -10.84 -1.84 -14.94
C LYS A 99 -10.82 -1.17 -13.57
N THR A 100 -10.15 -1.76 -12.60
CA THR A 100 -10.13 -1.22 -11.23
C THR A 100 -9.03 -0.16 -11.13
N PRO A 101 -9.35 1.06 -10.69
CA PRO A 101 -8.35 2.10 -10.53
C PRO A 101 -7.37 1.76 -9.40
N PHE A 102 -6.19 2.38 -9.45
CA PHE A 102 -5.24 2.33 -8.34
C PHE A 102 -4.72 3.72 -8.00
N LEU A 103 -4.37 3.92 -6.74
CA LEU A 103 -3.70 5.10 -6.23
C LEU A 103 -2.27 4.73 -5.86
N LEU A 104 -1.32 5.55 -6.28
CA LEU A 104 0.08 5.40 -5.90
C LEU A 104 0.32 6.16 -4.59
N VAL A 105 0.87 5.47 -3.59
CA VAL A 105 1.04 6.00 -2.23
C VAL A 105 2.50 5.91 -1.80
N GLY A 106 3.13 7.06 -1.54
CA GLY A 106 4.45 7.12 -0.92
C GLY A 106 4.37 7.07 0.60
N THR A 107 5.01 6.09 1.22
CA THR A 107 5.05 5.88 2.68
C THR A 107 6.40 6.28 3.28
N GLN A 108 6.47 6.38 4.61
CA GLN A 108 7.69 6.77 5.35
C GLN A 108 8.21 8.17 4.98
N ILE A 109 7.29 9.10 4.74
CA ILE A 109 7.62 10.47 4.31
C ILE A 109 8.47 11.24 5.32
N ASP A 110 8.34 10.89 6.60
CA ASP A 110 9.10 11.44 7.72
C ASP A 110 10.61 11.14 7.59
N LEU A 111 10.96 10.02 6.94
CA LEU A 111 12.35 9.62 6.74
C LEU A 111 13.00 10.26 5.50
N ARG A 112 12.23 10.98 4.66
CA ARG A 112 12.75 11.58 3.42
C ARG A 112 13.86 12.60 3.71
N ASP A 113 13.70 13.37 4.79
CA ASP A 113 14.63 14.41 5.20
C ASP A 113 15.52 13.98 6.39
N ASP A 114 15.42 12.71 6.83
CA ASP A 114 16.21 12.20 7.95
C ASP A 114 17.70 12.05 7.53
N PRO A 115 18.63 12.75 8.20
CA PRO A 115 20.05 12.72 7.83
C PRO A 115 20.65 11.31 7.86
N SER A 116 20.23 10.48 8.83
CA SER A 116 20.77 9.12 8.97
C SER A 116 20.35 8.22 7.80
N THR A 117 19.13 8.42 7.32
CA THR A 117 18.55 7.67 6.20
C THR A 117 19.15 8.14 4.87
N ILE A 118 19.31 9.44 4.69
CA ILE A 118 20.00 10.02 3.52
C ILE A 118 21.44 9.50 3.42
N GLU A 119 22.19 9.48 4.54
CA GLU A 119 23.57 8.98 4.53
C GLU A 119 23.65 7.49 4.18
N LYS A 120 22.73 6.66 4.70
CA LYS A 120 22.65 5.24 4.37
C LYS A 120 22.36 5.02 2.88
N LEU A 121 21.41 5.74 2.31
CA LEU A 121 21.09 5.66 0.88
C LEU A 121 22.26 6.13 0.00
N ALA A 122 22.95 7.20 0.41
CA ALA A 122 24.10 7.71 -0.31
C ALA A 122 25.25 6.69 -0.40
N LYS A 123 25.45 5.84 0.62
CA LYS A 123 26.43 4.73 0.59
C LYS A 123 26.14 3.74 -0.55
N ASN A 124 24.87 3.57 -0.90
CA ASN A 124 24.42 2.74 -2.02
C ASN A 124 24.20 3.56 -3.31
N LYS A 125 24.67 4.82 -3.37
CA LYS A 125 24.47 5.76 -4.49
C LYS A 125 22.99 6.03 -4.82
N GLN A 126 22.13 5.90 -3.82
CA GLN A 126 20.71 6.12 -3.92
C GLN A 126 20.31 7.41 -3.19
N LYS A 127 19.10 7.88 -3.45
CA LYS A 127 18.46 9.02 -2.77
C LYS A 127 17.00 8.69 -2.48
N PRO A 128 16.39 9.33 -1.48
CA PRO A 128 14.95 9.26 -1.28
C PRO A 128 14.18 9.69 -2.55
N ILE A 129 13.03 9.07 -2.78
CA ILE A 129 12.11 9.41 -3.87
C ILE A 129 11.43 10.75 -3.57
N THR A 130 11.57 11.68 -4.51
CA THR A 130 10.94 13.00 -4.43
C THR A 130 9.50 12.96 -4.96
N PRO A 131 8.63 13.91 -4.56
CA PRO A 131 7.28 14.00 -5.10
C PRO A 131 7.25 14.08 -6.64
N GLU A 132 8.13 14.86 -7.25
CA GLU A 132 8.20 15.08 -8.71
C GLU A 132 8.64 13.82 -9.47
N THR A 133 9.34 12.91 -8.79
CA THR A 133 9.73 11.62 -9.38
C THR A 133 8.55 10.63 -9.41
N ALA A 134 7.54 10.85 -8.57
CA ALA A 134 6.38 9.97 -8.38
C ALA A 134 5.09 10.51 -9.03
N GLU A 135 5.15 11.64 -9.74
CA GLU A 135 4.12 12.14 -10.65
C GLU A 135 4.19 11.47 -12.03
#